data_AF-A0A9X1TY80-F1
#
_entry.id   AF-A0A9X1TY80-F1
#
_cell.length_a   1.000
_cell.length_b   1.000
_cell.length_c   1.000
_cell.angle_alpha   90.00
_cell.angle_beta   90.00
_cell.angle_gamma   90.00
#
_symmetry.space_group_name_H-M   'P 1'
#
loop_
_entity.id
_entity.type
_entity.pdbx_description
1 polymer ?
#
loop_
_entity_poly.entity_id
_entity_poly.type
_entity_poly.pdbx_seq_one_letter_code
_entity_poly.pdbx_strand_id
1 'polypeptide(L)'
;MAARERVGVYPGTFDPVTLGHLDIIRRGVHLVDRLVIGVTTNPAKEPMFTVAERLDIVRREVADIPGVAVVEFDSLLMDFAEAQGASLILRGLRAVADFEYEYQMAGMNQQLNDRIETVFLMADVSLQPIASRLVKEIARYGGAIDKFVTHAVANDVAVKLGQK
;
A
#
# COMPACT_ATOMS: atom_id res chain seq x y z
N MET A 1 -29.41 -11.57 12.21
CA MET A 1 -27.96 -11.76 12.43
C MET A 1 -27.30 -10.40 12.30
N ALA A 2 -26.45 -10.00 13.24
CA ALA A 2 -25.64 -8.80 13.05
C ALA A 2 -24.76 -9.00 11.80
N ALA A 3 -24.66 -7.99 10.94
CA ALA A 3 -23.74 -8.05 9.81
C ALA A 3 -22.32 -8.24 10.35
N ARG A 4 -21.59 -9.22 9.82
CA ARG A 4 -20.18 -9.43 10.17
C ARG A 4 -19.39 -8.23 9.65
N GLU A 5 -18.52 -7.66 10.50
CA GLU A 5 -17.63 -6.56 10.13
C GLU A 5 -16.82 -6.94 8.89
N ARG A 6 -16.84 -6.08 7.87
CA ARG A 6 -16.06 -6.24 6.65
C ARG A 6 -14.67 -5.67 6.89
N VAL A 7 -13.71 -6.57 7.06
CA VAL A 7 -12.29 -6.19 7.19
C VAL A 7 -11.58 -6.40 5.85
N GLY A 8 -10.92 -5.35 5.37
CA GLY A 8 -10.07 -5.38 4.18
C GLY A 8 -8.59 -5.24 4.54
N VAL A 9 -7.71 -5.83 3.74
CA VAL A 9 -6.25 -5.66 3.83
C VAL A 9 -5.75 -4.99 2.55
N TYR A 10 -5.01 -3.89 2.68
CA TYR A 10 -4.23 -3.31 1.59
C TYR A 10 -2.73 -3.54 1.85
N PRO A 11 -2.12 -4.57 1.24
CA PRO A 11 -0.73 -4.91 1.49
C PRO A 11 0.20 -4.13 0.56
N GLY A 12 1.38 -3.78 1.05
CA GLY A 12 2.39 -3.10 0.24
C GLY A 12 3.72 -2.90 0.94
N THR A 13 4.74 -2.57 0.15
CA THR A 13 6.04 -2.15 0.72
C THR A 13 5.99 -0.70 1.19
N PHE A 14 5.26 0.19 0.50
CA PHE A 14 5.13 1.61 0.87
C PHE A 14 6.48 2.33 1.08
N ASP A 15 7.36 2.26 0.09
CA ASP A 15 8.74 2.76 0.19
C ASP A 15 9.10 3.83 -0.87
N PRO A 16 8.71 5.11 -0.65
CA PRO A 16 7.74 5.54 0.37
C PRO A 16 6.28 5.32 -0.09
N VAL A 17 5.32 5.55 0.81
CA VAL A 17 3.92 5.77 0.44
C VAL A 17 3.81 6.98 -0.51
N THR A 18 2.88 6.94 -1.45
CA THR A 18 2.72 7.98 -2.49
C THR A 18 1.26 8.43 -2.58
N LEU A 19 1.00 9.52 -3.30
CA LEU A 19 -0.37 9.99 -3.55
C LEU A 19 -1.25 8.91 -4.19
N GLY A 20 -0.67 8.06 -5.04
CA GLY A 20 -1.37 6.90 -5.62
C GLY A 20 -1.79 5.86 -4.56
N HIS A 21 -0.95 5.57 -3.56
CA HIS A 21 -1.33 4.68 -2.46
C HIS A 21 -2.44 5.31 -1.61
N LEU A 22 -2.33 6.61 -1.31
CA LEU A 22 -3.32 7.33 -0.50
C LEU A 22 -4.68 7.41 -1.20
N ASP A 23 -4.73 7.48 -2.53
CA ASP A 23 -5.98 7.35 -3.30
C ASP A 23 -6.66 5.98 -3.06
N ILE A 24 -5.91 4.88 -3.21
CA ILE A 24 -6.44 3.53 -2.96
C ILE A 24 -6.90 3.37 -1.52
N ILE A 25 -6.17 3.92 -0.54
CA ILE A 25 -6.56 3.86 0.88
C ILE A 25 -7.88 4.61 1.10
N ARG A 26 -7.99 5.85 0.64
CA ARG A 26 -9.21 6.67 0.79
C ARG A 26 -10.42 6.07 0.09
N ARG A 27 -10.23 5.41 -1.05
CA ARG A 27 -11.31 4.71 -1.75
C ARG A 27 -11.63 3.37 -1.10
N GLY A 28 -10.63 2.68 -0.59
CA GLY A 28 -10.75 1.40 0.09
C GLY A 28 -11.60 1.47 1.35
N VAL A 29 -11.46 2.52 2.16
CA VAL A 29 -12.27 2.71 3.38
C VAL A 29 -13.77 2.88 3.12
N HIS A 30 -14.19 3.17 1.88
CA HIS A 30 -15.61 3.19 1.52
C HIS A 30 -16.19 1.80 1.20
N LEU A 31 -15.34 0.77 1.09
CA LEU A 31 -15.73 -0.59 0.73
C LEU A 31 -15.77 -1.55 1.94
N VAL A 32 -15.12 -1.17 3.04
CA VAL A 32 -14.92 -1.99 4.23
C VAL A 32 -15.20 -1.18 5.49
N ASP A 33 -15.58 -1.86 6.57
CA ASP A 33 -15.80 -1.22 7.88
C ASP A 33 -14.46 -0.91 8.56
N ARG A 34 -13.44 -1.75 8.31
CA ARG A 34 -12.07 -1.58 8.79
C ARG A 34 -11.07 -1.93 7.69
N LEU A 35 -10.12 -1.04 7.45
CA LEU A 35 -9.03 -1.23 6.49
C LEU A 35 -7.69 -1.40 7.20
N VAL A 36 -7.03 -2.53 6.99
CA VAL A 36 -5.68 -2.80 7.50
C VAL A 36 -4.65 -2.57 6.40
N ILE A 37 -3.76 -1.60 6.61
CA ILE A 37 -2.61 -1.37 5.75
C ILE A 37 -1.49 -2.31 6.22
N GLY A 38 -1.28 -3.36 5.44
CA GLY A 38 -0.25 -4.36 5.71
C GLY A 38 1.10 -3.91 5.15
N VAL A 39 2.00 -3.45 6.02
CA VAL A 39 3.36 -3.07 5.62
C VAL A 39 4.26 -4.29 5.70
N THR A 40 4.86 -4.65 4.57
CA THR A 40 5.76 -5.81 4.49
C THR A 40 7.04 -5.48 3.72
N THR A 41 8.00 -6.38 3.75
CA THR A 41 9.24 -6.31 2.97
C THR A 41 9.32 -7.51 2.06
N ASN A 42 9.43 -7.28 0.76
CA ASN A 42 9.80 -8.35 -0.16
C ASN A 42 11.33 -8.54 -0.05
N PRO A 43 11.83 -9.74 0.30
CA PRO A 43 13.27 -10.00 0.41
C PRO A 43 14.08 -9.68 -0.86
N ALA A 44 13.44 -9.69 -2.04
CA ALA A 44 14.06 -9.34 -3.31
C ALA A 44 14.15 -7.81 -3.56
N LYS A 45 13.66 -6.98 -2.63
CA LYS A 45 13.71 -5.52 -2.74
C LYS A 45 14.65 -4.95 -1.68
N GLU A 46 15.36 -3.89 -2.06
CA GLU A 46 16.14 -3.06 -1.15
C GLU A 46 15.37 -1.77 -0.86
N PRO A 47 14.58 -1.72 0.22
CA PRO A 47 13.83 -0.51 0.55
C PRO A 47 14.77 0.60 1.01
N MET A 48 14.42 1.85 0.67
CA MET A 48 15.14 3.04 1.13
C MET A 48 14.93 3.25 2.62
N PHE A 49 13.72 3.03 3.10
CA PHE A 49 13.33 3.14 4.50
C PHE A 49 13.27 1.76 5.17
N THR A 50 13.70 1.71 6.42
CA THR A 50 13.47 0.56 7.32
C THR A 50 11.98 0.30 7.48
N VAL A 51 11.60 -0.90 7.94
CA VAL A 51 10.18 -1.21 8.19
C VAL A 51 9.56 -0.25 9.20
N ALA A 52 10.29 0.05 10.29
CA ALA A 52 9.86 1.00 11.31
C ALA A 52 9.58 2.40 10.72
N GLU A 53 10.51 2.95 9.93
CA GLU A 53 10.32 4.24 9.26
C GLU A 53 9.08 4.21 8.35
N ARG A 54 8.86 3.14 7.59
CA ARG A 54 7.69 3.02 6.70
C ARG A 54 6.39 2.94 7.48
N LEU A 55 6.36 2.19 8.58
CA LEU A 55 5.19 2.14 9.46
C LEU A 55 4.85 3.53 9.99
N ASP A 56 5.84 4.28 10.47
CA ASP A 56 5.63 5.60 11.05
C ASP A 56 5.18 6.62 9.99
N ILE A 57 5.79 6.58 8.81
CA ILE A 57 5.37 7.37 7.65
C ILE A 57 3.91 7.03 7.30
N VAL A 58 3.57 5.75 7.09
CA VAL A 58 2.21 5.36 6.69
C VAL A 58 1.19 5.73 7.77
N ARG A 59 1.49 5.50 9.06
CA ARG A 59 0.62 5.89 10.19
C ARG A 59 0.33 7.38 10.18
N ARG A 60 1.35 8.21 9.96
CA ARG A 60 1.18 9.67 9.87
C ARG A 60 0.29 10.07 8.69
N GLU A 61 0.51 9.48 7.51
CA GLU A 61 -0.22 9.84 6.29
C GLU A 61 -1.69 9.38 6.27
N VAL A 62 -2.08 8.47 7.16
CA VAL A 62 -3.46 7.97 7.28
C VAL A 62 -4.13 8.32 8.62
N ALA A 63 -3.48 9.16 9.44
CA ALA A 63 -3.93 9.45 10.79
C ALA A 63 -5.32 10.12 10.85
N ASP A 64 -5.71 10.84 9.80
CA ASP A 64 -7.00 11.51 9.66
C ASP A 64 -8.08 10.63 9.00
N ILE A 65 -7.74 9.39 8.61
CA ILE A 65 -8.66 8.48 7.93
C ILE A 65 -9.25 7.49 8.96
N PRO A 66 -10.55 7.62 9.32
CA PRO A 66 -11.17 6.73 10.29
C PRO A 66 -11.25 5.30 9.74
N GLY A 67 -11.21 4.31 10.64
CA GLY A 67 -11.32 2.90 10.27
C GLY A 67 -10.04 2.29 9.69
N VAL A 68 -8.91 3.01 9.68
CA VAL A 68 -7.63 2.51 9.19
C VAL A 68 -6.72 2.04 10.34
N ALA A 69 -6.09 0.88 10.16
CA ALA A 69 -5.02 0.38 11.02
C ALA A 69 -3.77 0.09 10.19
N VAL A 70 -2.58 0.33 10.74
CA VAL A 70 -1.30 0.07 10.06
C VAL A 70 -0.54 -1.01 10.83
N VAL A 71 -0.28 -2.12 10.16
CA VAL A 71 0.26 -3.34 10.78
C VAL A 71 1.41 -3.88 9.95
N GLU A 72 2.51 -4.23 10.61
CA GLU A 72 3.63 -4.93 10.00
C GLU A 72 3.31 -6.41 9.84
N PHE A 73 3.78 -7.03 8.75
CA PHE A 73 3.81 -8.48 8.64
C PHE A 73 4.96 -8.99 7.78
N ASP A 74 5.44 -10.19 8.12
CA ASP A 74 6.53 -10.92 7.47
C ASP A 74 6.13 -12.37 7.09
N SER A 75 4.83 -12.68 7.11
CA SER A 75 4.25 -13.98 6.74
C SER A 75 3.68 -13.99 5.31
N LEU A 76 3.08 -15.12 4.91
CA LEU A 76 2.22 -15.15 3.71
C LEU A 76 1.08 -14.15 3.87
N LEU A 77 0.71 -13.51 2.75
CA LEU A 77 -0.36 -12.52 2.71
C LEU A 77 -1.71 -13.11 3.17
N MET A 78 -2.01 -14.34 2.78
CA MET A 78 -3.27 -15.00 3.13
C MET A 78 -3.36 -15.33 4.62
N ASP A 79 -2.26 -15.78 5.22
CA ASP A 79 -2.18 -16.04 6.67
C ASP A 79 -2.32 -14.73 7.46
N PHE A 80 -1.66 -13.67 7.00
CA PHE A 80 -1.81 -12.34 7.59
C PHE A 80 -3.25 -11.85 7.49
N ALA A 81 -3.87 -11.98 6.31
CA ALA A 81 -5.24 -11.58 6.08
C ALA A 81 -6.22 -12.34 6.98
N GLU A 82 -6.04 -13.66 7.14
CA GLU A 82 -6.84 -14.47 8.06
C GLU A 82 -6.63 -14.04 9.53
N ALA A 83 -5.40 -13.78 9.95
CA ALA A 83 -5.08 -13.30 11.29
C ALA A 83 -5.70 -11.93 11.60
N GLN A 84 -5.92 -11.09 10.58
CA GLN A 84 -6.64 -9.82 10.71
C GLN A 84 -8.17 -9.97 10.65
N GLY A 85 -8.68 -11.17 10.40
CA GLY A 85 -10.11 -11.42 10.18
C GLY A 85 -10.62 -10.86 8.84
N ALA A 86 -9.73 -10.64 7.88
CA ALA A 86 -10.05 -10.06 6.59
C ALA A 86 -10.89 -10.99 5.73
N SER A 87 -11.80 -10.40 4.95
CA SER A 87 -12.52 -11.09 3.87
C SER A 87 -12.18 -10.51 2.50
N LEU A 88 -11.37 -9.45 2.46
CA LEU A 88 -10.96 -8.77 1.23
C LEU A 88 -9.48 -8.40 1.25
N ILE A 89 -8.81 -8.55 0.12
CA ILE A 89 -7.52 -7.95 -0.20
C ILE A 89 -7.78 -6.86 -1.24
N LEU A 90 -7.43 -5.62 -0.92
CA LEU A 90 -7.46 -4.51 -1.86
C LEU A 90 -6.13 -4.40 -2.59
N ARG A 91 -6.17 -4.15 -3.90
CA ARG A 91 -5.00 -3.89 -4.73
C ARG A 91 -5.28 -2.71 -5.67
N GLY A 92 -4.26 -1.88 -5.90
CA GLY A 92 -4.34 -0.81 -6.90
C GLY A 92 -3.81 -1.28 -8.24
N LEU A 93 -4.53 -1.01 -9.33
CA LEU A 93 -4.05 -1.24 -10.70
C LEU A 93 -3.80 0.10 -11.38
N ARG A 94 -2.61 0.28 -11.96
CA ARG A 94 -2.26 1.52 -12.66
C ARG A 94 -2.19 1.34 -14.17
N ALA A 95 -1.61 0.23 -14.62
CA ALA A 95 -1.42 -0.07 -16.03
C ALA A 95 -1.60 -1.58 -16.31
N VAL A 96 -1.69 -1.92 -17.59
CA VAL A 96 -1.81 -3.31 -18.07
C VAL A 96 -0.69 -4.21 -17.54
N ALA A 97 0.54 -3.67 -17.39
CA ALA A 97 1.66 -4.44 -16.87
C ALA A 97 1.51 -4.84 -15.39
N ASP A 98 0.82 -4.03 -14.57
CA ASP A 98 0.50 -4.41 -13.19
C ASP A 98 -0.54 -5.55 -13.19
N PHE A 99 -1.48 -5.53 -14.13
CA PHE A 99 -2.59 -6.49 -14.17
C PHE A 99 -2.12 -7.92 -14.34
N GLU A 100 -1.14 -8.21 -15.19
CA GLU A 100 -0.67 -9.59 -15.40
C GLU A 100 -0.10 -10.21 -14.11
N TYR A 101 0.76 -9.46 -13.41
CA TYR A 101 1.32 -9.89 -12.13
C TYR A 101 0.22 -10.05 -11.06
N GLU A 102 -0.66 -9.06 -10.95
CA GLU A 102 -1.73 -9.08 -9.96
C GLU A 102 -2.78 -10.16 -10.22
N TYR A 103 -3.08 -10.44 -11.50
CA TYR A 103 -3.99 -11.50 -11.90
C TYR A 103 -3.46 -12.89 -11.50
N GLN A 104 -2.17 -13.14 -11.74
CA GLN A 104 -1.51 -14.38 -11.28
C GLN A 104 -1.55 -14.49 -9.76
N MET A 105 -1.19 -13.42 -9.05
CA MET A 105 -1.19 -13.39 -7.59
C MET A 105 -2.60 -13.62 -7.00
N ALA A 106 -3.63 -13.03 -7.58
CA ALA A 106 -5.01 -13.24 -7.15
C ALA A 106 -5.44 -14.70 -7.34
N GLY A 107 -5.12 -15.31 -8.48
CA GLY A 107 -5.40 -16.73 -8.72
C GLY A 107 -4.67 -17.66 -7.76
N MET A 108 -3.41 -17.37 -7.41
CA MET A 108 -2.66 -18.14 -6.41
C MET A 108 -3.25 -17.97 -5.00
N ASN A 109 -3.57 -16.74 -4.60
CA ASN A 109 -4.17 -16.45 -3.31
C ASN A 109 -5.52 -17.15 -3.13
N GLN A 110 -6.35 -17.18 -4.19
CA GLN A 110 -7.64 -17.88 -4.17
C GLN A 110 -7.47 -19.39 -3.95
N GLN A 111 -6.42 -20.02 -4.51
CA GLN A 111 -6.13 -21.43 -4.24
C GLN A 111 -5.69 -21.69 -2.80
N LEU A 112 -5.02 -20.72 -2.17
CA LEU A 112 -4.59 -20.82 -0.77
C LEU A 112 -5.76 -20.63 0.20
N ASN A 113 -6.65 -19.68 -0.06
CA ASN A 113 -7.84 -19.44 0.75
C ASN A 113 -8.92 -18.72 -0.08
N ASP A 114 -9.95 -19.47 -0.48
CA ASP A 114 -11.06 -19.02 -1.32
C ASP A 114 -12.12 -18.18 -0.57
N ARG A 115 -11.97 -18.01 0.76
CA ARG A 115 -12.86 -17.18 1.58
C ARG A 115 -12.47 -15.70 1.60
N ILE A 116 -11.31 -15.36 1.02
CA ILE A 116 -10.76 -14.01 0.99
C ILE A 116 -10.69 -13.55 -0.46
N GLU A 117 -11.50 -12.55 -0.80
CA GLU A 117 -11.61 -12.04 -2.17
C GLU A 117 -10.52 -11.01 -2.47
N THR A 118 -9.97 -11.01 -3.69
CA THR A 118 -9.09 -9.92 -4.14
C THR A 118 -9.88 -8.91 -4.97
N VAL A 119 -9.88 -7.65 -4.54
CA VAL A 119 -10.58 -6.55 -5.20
C VAL A 119 -9.57 -5.54 -5.74
N PHE A 120 -9.71 -5.24 -7.03
CA PHE A 120 -8.86 -4.28 -7.72
C PHE A 120 -9.54 -2.92 -7.86
N LEU A 121 -8.82 -1.87 -7.46
CA LEU A 121 -9.19 -0.49 -7.69
C LEU A 121 -8.28 0.11 -8.76
N MET A 122 -8.87 0.55 -9.86
CA MET A 122 -8.15 1.33 -10.87
C MET A 122 -7.72 2.65 -10.24
N ALA A 123 -6.41 2.95 -10.26
CA ALA A 123 -5.89 4.23 -9.77
C ALA A 123 -6.47 5.40 -10.57
N ASP A 124 -6.67 6.54 -9.92
CA ASP A 124 -7.02 7.79 -10.60
C ASP A 124 -6.04 8.08 -11.74
N VAL A 125 -6.56 8.52 -12.88
CA VAL A 125 -5.77 8.74 -14.11
C VAL A 125 -4.60 9.70 -13.88
N SER A 126 -4.78 10.72 -13.02
CA SER A 126 -3.73 11.67 -12.68
C SER A 126 -2.61 11.06 -11.82
N LEU A 127 -2.87 9.95 -11.14
CA LEU A 127 -1.96 9.28 -10.21
C LEU A 127 -1.39 7.96 -10.76
N GLN A 128 -1.98 7.42 -11.84
CA GLN A 128 -1.53 6.17 -12.49
C GLN A 128 -0.01 6.11 -12.76
N PRO A 129 0.67 7.17 -13.24
CA PRO A 129 2.10 7.09 -13.51
C PRO A 129 2.98 6.95 -12.25
N ILE A 130 2.42 7.18 -11.05
CA ILE A 130 3.19 7.25 -9.82
C ILE A 130 3.59 5.84 -9.36
N ALA A 131 4.89 5.63 -9.24
CA ALA A 131 5.49 4.42 -8.68
C ALA A 131 6.54 4.81 -7.65
N SER A 132 6.54 4.22 -6.45
CA SER A 132 7.56 4.54 -5.44
C SER A 132 8.99 4.31 -5.96
N ARG A 133 9.19 3.34 -6.85
CA ARG A 133 10.48 3.12 -7.54
C ARG A 133 10.92 4.37 -8.32
N LEU A 134 10.03 4.96 -9.11
CA LEU A 134 10.32 6.15 -9.92
C LEU A 134 10.46 7.40 -9.04
N VAL A 135 9.66 7.52 -7.98
CA VAL A 135 9.80 8.60 -7.00
C VAL A 135 11.18 8.58 -6.35
N LYS A 136 11.66 7.41 -5.91
CA LYS A 136 13.01 7.23 -5.36
C LYS A 136 14.10 7.55 -6.38
N GLU A 137 13.90 7.17 -7.64
CA GLU A 137 14.83 7.45 -8.72
C GLU A 137 14.98 8.96 -8.96
N ILE A 138 13.86 9.67 -9.12
CA ILE A 138 13.84 11.13 -9.28
C ILE A 138 14.54 11.82 -8.11
N ALA A 139 14.21 11.45 -6.87
CA ALA A 139 14.81 12.03 -5.67
C ALA A 139 16.33 11.79 -5.60
N ARG A 140 16.81 10.58 -5.93
CA ARG A 140 18.25 10.27 -5.94
C ARG A 140 19.04 11.13 -6.93
N TYR A 141 18.41 11.55 -8.03
CA TYR A 141 19.01 12.46 -9.02
C TYR A 141 18.74 13.94 -8.73
N GLY A 142 18.22 14.28 -7.54
CA GLY A 142 17.97 15.67 -7.13
C GLY A 142 16.74 16.32 -7.76
N GLY A 143 15.84 15.53 -8.35
CA GLY A 143 14.57 16.03 -8.87
C GLY A 143 13.53 16.22 -7.76
N ALA A 144 12.66 17.23 -7.92
CA ALA A 144 11.55 17.48 -7.01
C ALA A 144 10.45 16.41 -7.12
N ILE A 145 9.94 15.95 -5.97
CA ILE A 145 8.93 14.86 -5.89
C ILE A 145 7.58 15.30 -5.29
N ASP A 146 7.39 16.59 -5.01
CA ASP A 146 6.18 17.15 -4.39
C ASP A 146 4.89 16.89 -5.18
N LYS A 147 5.01 16.53 -6.46
CA LYS A 147 3.87 16.17 -7.32
C LYS A 147 3.41 14.72 -7.12
N PHE A 148 4.17 13.89 -6.41
CA PHE A 148 3.95 12.44 -6.34
C PHE A 148 3.72 11.91 -4.92
N VAL A 149 4.13 12.70 -3.93
CA VAL A 149 4.01 12.39 -2.50
C VAL A 149 3.53 13.64 -1.75
N THR A 150 3.13 13.50 -0.50
CA THR A 150 2.85 14.67 0.35
C THR A 150 4.15 15.38 0.73
N HIS A 151 4.07 16.66 1.12
CA HIS A 151 5.26 17.42 1.53
C HIS A 151 6.00 16.78 2.71
N ALA A 152 5.28 16.16 3.66
CA ALA A 152 5.91 15.45 4.77
C ALA A 152 6.77 14.28 4.28
N VAL A 153 6.25 13.47 3.35
CA VAL A 153 7.01 12.37 2.74
C VAL A 153 8.16 12.87 1.86
N ALA A 154 7.98 13.99 1.14
CA ALA A 154 9.07 14.59 0.38
C ALA A 154 10.24 15.00 1.29
N ASN A 155 9.94 15.60 2.44
CA ASN A 155 10.92 15.95 3.46
C ASN A 155 11.62 14.70 4.04
N ASP A 156 10.87 13.64 4.35
CA ASP A 156 11.44 12.38 4.84
C ASP A 156 12.45 11.80 3.84
N VAL A 157 12.13 11.83 2.54
CA VAL A 157 13.03 11.36 1.46
C VAL A 157 14.26 12.25 1.35
N ALA A 158 14.11 13.58 1.40
CA ALA A 158 15.25 14.50 1.34
C ALA A 158 16.22 14.27 2.51
N VAL A 159 15.68 14.16 3.73
CA VAL A 159 16.46 13.83 4.94
C VAL A 159 17.17 12.48 4.77
N LYS A 160 16.47 11.45 4.28
CA LYS A 160 17.04 10.11 4.07
C LYS A 160 18.19 10.10 3.06
N LEU A 161 18.14 10.97 2.04
CA LEU A 161 19.16 11.12 1.01
C LEU A 161 20.27 12.11 1.40
N GLY A 162 20.18 12.78 2.55
CA GLY A 162 21.13 13.82 2.95
C GLY A 162 21.04 15.09 2.09
N GLN A 163 19.89 15.33 1.46
CA GLN A 163 19.62 16.51 0.65
C GLN A 163 19.05 17.62 1.57
N LYS A 164 19.64 18.82 1.50
CA LYS A 164 19.15 20.02 2.20
C LYS A 164 18.27 20.85 1.30
#